data_AF-A0A1V6BUA6-F1
#
_entry.id   AF-A0A1V6BUA6-F1
#
_cell.length_a   1.000
_cell.length_b   1.000
_cell.length_c   1.000
_cell.angle_alpha   90.00
_cell.angle_beta   90.00
_cell.angle_gamma   90.00
#
_symmetry.space_group_name_H-M   'P 1'
#
loop_
_entity.id
_entity.type
_entity.pdbx_description
1 polymer ?
#
loop_
_entity_poly.entity_id
_entity_poly.type
_entity_poly.pdbx_seq_one_letter_code
_entity_poly.pdbx_strand_id
1 'polypeptide(L)'
;MNENQVIKNAAGSVIEWQGILEGNQAVVLFTTRGHRTGYVGVGPDHPFYGKGYNDTVSQKIFETVKDQPYGKRSLISVLLNEDAEDIRFDILFDVHGSITYANANPTYPVESTNLWWFGFDCAHFRDATDFESLRKYYPDVYEPPNLFVNGGEIRILEYCKEECLSLSKQLNFFKEFMEDPKNGF
;
A
#
# COMPACT_ATOMS: atom_id res chain seq x y z
N MET A 1 -7.15 -21.02 28.22
CA MET A 1 -6.75 -20.91 26.80
C MET A 1 -6.20 -19.51 26.65
N ASN A 2 -4.90 -19.36 26.42
CA ASN A 2 -4.29 -18.03 26.35
C ASN A 2 -4.77 -17.32 25.09
N GLU A 3 -5.42 -16.19 25.27
CA GLU A 3 -5.78 -15.25 24.22
C GLU A 3 -4.53 -14.93 23.41
N ASN A 4 -4.59 -15.14 22.08
CA ASN A 4 -3.50 -14.78 21.17
C ASN A 4 -3.11 -13.32 21.42
N GLN A 5 -1.90 -13.11 21.93
CA GLN A 5 -1.38 -11.78 22.22
C GLN A 5 -1.39 -10.97 20.93
N VAL A 6 -2.16 -9.88 20.92
CA VAL A 6 -2.21 -8.95 19.78
C VAL A 6 -0.84 -8.31 19.62
N ILE A 7 -0.17 -8.58 18.51
CA ILE A 7 1.14 -8.00 18.19
C ILE A 7 0.91 -6.63 17.55
N LYS A 8 1.55 -5.60 18.09
CA LYS A 8 1.49 -4.23 17.57
C LYS A 8 2.87 -3.78 17.10
N ASN A 9 2.92 -2.98 16.04
CA ASN A 9 4.15 -2.30 15.61
C ASN A 9 4.45 -1.08 16.50
N ALA A 10 5.58 -0.41 16.24
CA ALA A 10 6.00 0.77 17.00
C ALA A 10 5.01 1.96 16.90
N ALA A 11 4.20 2.03 15.84
CA ALA A 11 3.14 3.03 15.66
C ALA A 11 1.83 2.64 16.37
N GLY A 12 1.81 1.52 17.11
CA GLY A 12 0.63 1.02 17.81
C GLY A 12 -0.40 0.35 16.92
N SER A 13 -0.12 0.12 15.63
CA SER A 13 -1.00 -0.62 14.72
C SER A 13 -0.86 -2.12 14.93
N VAL A 14 -1.97 -2.86 14.87
CA VAL A 14 -1.94 -4.33 14.97
C VAL A 14 -1.37 -4.91 13.69
N ILE A 15 -0.43 -5.84 13.80
CA ILE A 15 0.06 -6.63 12.68
C ILE A 15 -0.89 -7.83 12.53
N GLU A 16 -1.83 -7.74 11.59
CA GLU A 16 -2.79 -8.84 11.35
C GLU A 16 -2.20 -9.93 10.47
N TRP A 17 -1.26 -9.58 9.59
CA TRP A 17 -0.55 -10.53 8.76
C TRP A 17 0.82 -10.01 8.31
N GLN A 18 1.79 -10.91 8.22
CA GLN A 18 3.11 -10.66 7.66
C GLN A 18 3.56 -11.93 6.93
N GLY A 19 4.20 -11.76 5.77
CA GLY A 19 4.70 -12.88 4.98
C GLY A 19 5.56 -12.42 3.81
N ILE A 20 5.85 -13.37 2.91
CA ILE A 20 6.57 -13.12 1.65
C ILE A 20 5.60 -13.36 0.49
N LEU A 21 5.49 -12.42 -0.44
CA LEU A 21 4.70 -12.51 -1.66
C LEU A 21 5.60 -12.19 -2.85
N GLU A 22 5.71 -13.10 -3.81
CA GLU A 22 6.57 -12.93 -5.00
C GLU A 22 8.02 -12.53 -4.64
N GLY A 23 8.55 -13.07 -3.54
CA GLY A 23 9.91 -12.75 -3.07
C GLY A 23 10.05 -11.45 -2.28
N ASN A 24 9.02 -10.60 -2.21
CA ASN A 24 9.03 -9.37 -1.43
C ASN A 24 8.36 -9.57 -0.07
N GLN A 25 8.87 -8.89 0.96
CA GLN A 25 8.23 -8.89 2.27
C GLN A 25 6.93 -8.08 2.22
N ALA A 26 5.86 -8.59 2.81
CA ALA A 26 4.56 -7.93 2.82
C ALA A 26 3.94 -7.96 4.22
N VAL A 27 3.18 -6.91 4.55
CA VAL A 27 2.53 -6.72 5.85
C VAL A 27 1.15 -6.11 5.64
N VAL A 28 0.16 -6.62 6.39
CA VAL A 28 -1.13 -5.96 6.56
C VAL A 28 -1.28 -5.53 8.01
N LEU A 29 -1.51 -4.24 8.20
CA LEU A 29 -1.76 -3.62 9.50
C LEU A 29 -3.24 -3.32 9.67
N PHE A 30 -3.71 -3.35 10.92
CA PHE A 30 -4.98 -2.76 11.32
C PHE A 30 -4.72 -1.55 12.21
N THR A 31 -5.14 -0.37 11.74
CA THR A 31 -4.80 0.92 12.36
C THR A 31 -5.80 1.33 13.45
N THR A 32 -5.41 2.28 14.29
CA THR A 32 -6.30 2.91 15.28
C THR A 32 -7.45 3.70 14.66
N ARG A 33 -7.43 3.91 13.33
CA ARG A 33 -8.53 4.50 12.56
C ARG A 33 -9.58 3.47 12.14
N GLY A 34 -9.40 2.19 12.47
CA GLY A 34 -10.35 1.12 12.17
C GLY A 34 -10.31 0.62 10.72
N HIS A 35 -9.20 0.87 10.03
CA HIS A 35 -8.99 0.45 8.64
C HIS A 35 -7.71 -0.36 8.52
N ARG A 36 -7.71 -1.28 7.56
CA ARG A 36 -6.52 -2.07 7.19
C ARG A 36 -5.66 -1.30 6.20
N THR A 37 -4.35 -1.51 6.26
CA THR A 37 -3.40 -0.91 5.33
C THR A 37 -2.35 -1.96 4.94
N GLY A 38 -1.97 -1.97 3.67
CA GLY A 38 -1.07 -2.98 3.11
C GLY A 38 0.26 -2.38 2.70
N TYR A 39 1.35 -3.13 2.90
CA TYR A 39 2.70 -2.72 2.59
C TYR A 39 3.49 -3.85 1.94
N VAL A 40 4.33 -3.50 0.97
CA VAL A 40 5.30 -4.39 0.32
C VAL A 40 6.67 -3.71 0.32
N GLY A 41 7.66 -4.41 0.84
CA GLY A 41 9.03 -3.93 0.99
C GLY A 41 9.93 -4.49 -0.10
N VAL A 42 10.71 -3.62 -0.74
CA VAL A 42 11.73 -3.98 -1.73
C VAL A 42 13.13 -3.69 -1.20
N GLY A 43 14.11 -4.46 -1.66
CA GLY A 43 15.52 -4.28 -1.30
C GLY A 43 16.25 -3.18 -2.08
N PRO A 44 17.47 -2.81 -1.69
CA PRO A 44 18.26 -1.73 -2.31
C PRO A 44 18.63 -1.96 -3.78
N ASP A 45 18.52 -3.19 -4.25
CA ASP A 45 18.72 -3.59 -5.64
C ASP A 45 17.51 -3.28 -6.54
N HIS A 46 16.34 -2.97 -5.96
CA HIS A 46 15.15 -2.64 -6.73
C HIS A 46 15.26 -1.24 -7.35
N PRO A 47 14.94 -1.03 -8.64
CA PRO A 47 15.08 0.28 -9.31
C PRO A 47 14.29 1.43 -8.67
N PHE A 48 13.18 1.10 -8.01
CA PHE A 48 12.37 2.07 -7.26
C PHE A 48 12.76 2.23 -5.78
N TYR A 49 13.81 1.58 -5.30
CA TYR A 49 14.27 1.81 -3.93
C TYR A 49 14.61 3.30 -3.73
N GLY A 50 14.03 3.91 -2.69
CA GLY A 50 14.19 5.34 -2.42
C GLY A 50 13.16 6.26 -3.11
N LYS A 51 12.25 5.71 -3.93
CA LYS A 51 11.24 6.49 -4.66
C LYS A 51 10.07 6.86 -3.75
N GLY A 52 9.80 8.16 -3.60
CA GLY A 52 8.62 8.68 -2.92
C GLY A 52 7.34 8.48 -3.74
N TYR A 53 6.18 8.39 -3.08
CA TYR A 53 4.91 8.16 -3.76
C TYR A 53 4.42 9.39 -4.55
N ASN A 54 4.87 10.60 -4.18
CA ASN A 54 4.65 11.83 -4.94
C ASN A 54 5.78 12.14 -5.93
N ASP A 55 6.82 11.30 -6.02
CA ASP A 55 7.88 11.51 -7.00
C ASP A 55 7.33 11.29 -8.42
N THR A 56 8.09 11.75 -9.41
CA THR A 56 7.70 11.66 -10.81
C THR A 56 8.43 10.53 -11.53
N VAL A 57 7.87 10.01 -12.62
CA VAL A 57 8.48 8.95 -13.43
C VAL A 57 8.65 9.39 -14.87
N SER A 58 9.59 8.75 -15.58
CA SER A 58 9.79 9.06 -16.98
C SER A 58 8.60 8.61 -17.83
N GLN A 59 8.35 9.32 -18.93
CA GLN A 59 7.31 8.98 -19.90
C GLN A 59 7.41 7.51 -20.34
N LYS A 60 8.63 7.01 -20.52
CA LYS A 60 8.91 5.62 -20.93
C LYS A 60 8.38 4.58 -19.93
N ILE A 61 8.45 4.87 -18.63
CA ILE A 61 7.88 4.00 -17.60
C ILE A 61 6.35 4.08 -17.67
N PHE A 62 5.80 5.30 -17.77
CA PHE A 62 4.36 5.49 -17.86
C PHE A 62 3.71 4.82 -19.08
N GLU A 63 4.41 4.80 -20.22
CA GLU A 63 3.96 4.12 -21.44
C GLU A 63 3.67 2.63 -21.24
N THR A 64 4.24 1.98 -20.21
CA THR A 64 3.95 0.57 -19.91
C THR A 64 2.56 0.35 -19.28
N VAL A 65 1.98 1.40 -18.70
CA VAL A 65 0.69 1.34 -17.99
C VAL A 65 -0.39 2.22 -18.60
N LYS A 66 -0.05 3.14 -19.51
CA LYS A 66 -0.97 4.16 -20.05
C LYS A 66 -2.27 3.59 -20.66
N ASP A 67 -2.18 2.42 -21.29
CA ASP A 67 -3.30 1.78 -22.01
C ASP A 67 -4.03 0.75 -21.13
N GLN A 68 -3.60 0.57 -19.88
CA GLN A 68 -4.28 -0.31 -18.93
C GLN A 68 -5.54 0.36 -18.39
N PRO A 69 -6.58 -0.42 -18.03
CA PRO A 69 -7.70 0.13 -17.26
C PRO A 69 -7.20 0.82 -15.98
N TYR A 70 -7.84 1.93 -15.59
CA TYR A 70 -7.49 2.63 -14.35
C TYR A 70 -7.59 1.73 -13.11
N GLY A 71 -8.48 0.74 -13.14
CA GLY A 71 -8.58 -0.28 -12.09
C GLY A 71 -8.99 0.32 -10.75
N LYS A 72 -8.22 0.00 -9.71
CA LYS A 72 -8.41 0.38 -8.31
C LYS A 72 -7.63 1.65 -7.93
N ARG A 73 -6.92 2.27 -8.88
CA ARG A 73 -6.16 3.51 -8.68
C ARG A 73 -7.03 4.62 -8.10
N SER A 74 -6.40 5.51 -7.33
CA SER A 74 -7.08 6.70 -6.79
C SER A 74 -7.55 7.59 -7.93
N LEU A 75 -8.84 7.96 -7.93
CA LEU A 75 -9.39 8.94 -8.88
C LEU A 75 -8.68 10.29 -8.78
N ILE A 76 -8.26 10.69 -7.57
CA ILE A 76 -7.50 11.94 -7.39
C ILE A 76 -6.15 11.82 -8.10
N SER A 77 -5.44 10.70 -7.92
CA SER A 77 -4.17 10.48 -8.58
C SER A 77 -4.34 10.43 -10.10
N VAL A 78 -5.40 9.80 -10.63
CA VAL A 78 -5.71 9.80 -12.07
C VAL A 78 -5.91 11.22 -12.59
N LEU A 79 -6.78 12.01 -11.95
CA LEU A 79 -7.10 13.38 -12.38
C LEU A 79 -5.88 14.31 -12.31
N LEU A 80 -5.03 14.15 -11.29
CA LEU A 80 -3.80 14.93 -11.16
C LEU A 80 -2.76 14.62 -12.24
N ASN A 81 -2.89 13.51 -12.98
CA ASN A 81 -1.96 13.10 -14.04
C ASN A 81 -2.48 13.40 -15.46
N GLU A 82 -3.76 13.74 -15.63
CA GLU A 82 -4.36 13.89 -16.98
C GLU A 82 -3.65 14.96 -17.83
N ASP A 83 -3.25 16.07 -17.19
CA ASP A 83 -2.57 17.21 -17.82
C ASP A 83 -1.18 17.51 -17.20
N ALA A 84 -0.62 16.56 -16.44
CA ALA A 84 0.64 16.81 -15.74
C ALA A 84 1.82 16.80 -16.72
N GLU A 85 2.69 17.81 -16.63
CA GLU A 85 4.00 17.79 -17.30
C GLU A 85 4.87 16.63 -16.76
N ASP A 86 4.68 16.31 -15.47
CA ASP A 86 5.37 15.23 -14.77
C ASP A 86 4.39 14.14 -14.32
N ILE A 87 4.61 12.90 -14.77
CA ILE A 87 3.78 11.75 -14.36
C ILE A 87 4.15 11.34 -12.94
N ARG A 88 3.17 11.28 -12.02
CA ARG A 88 3.40 10.82 -10.64
C ARG A 88 3.59 9.30 -10.56
N PHE A 89 4.48 8.88 -9.67
CA PHE A 89 4.84 7.48 -9.44
C PHE A 89 3.67 6.62 -8.95
N ASP A 90 2.82 7.17 -8.09
CA ASP A 90 1.70 6.43 -7.49
C ASP A 90 0.70 5.89 -8.52
N ILE A 91 0.57 6.53 -9.69
CA ILE A 91 -0.35 6.09 -10.74
C ILE A 91 0.11 4.81 -11.45
N LEU A 92 1.36 4.41 -11.30
CA LEU A 92 1.86 3.19 -11.94
C LEU A 92 1.14 1.94 -11.41
N PHE A 93 0.74 1.96 -10.14
CA PHE A 93 0.29 0.76 -9.44
C PHE A 93 -1.23 0.68 -9.37
N ASP A 94 -1.78 -0.39 -9.95
CA ASP A 94 -3.18 -0.78 -9.82
C ASP A 94 -3.42 -1.51 -8.50
N VAL A 95 -3.53 -0.72 -7.44
CA VAL A 95 -3.93 -1.17 -6.10
C VAL A 95 -4.92 -0.17 -5.52
N HIS A 96 -5.62 -0.59 -4.48
CA HIS A 96 -6.64 0.18 -3.79
C HIS A 96 -6.16 1.60 -3.43
N GLY A 97 -6.65 2.59 -4.16
CA GLY A 97 -6.32 3.99 -3.91
C GLY A 97 -4.89 4.39 -4.31
N SER A 98 -4.22 3.60 -5.17
CA SER A 98 -2.81 3.82 -5.57
C SER A 98 -1.84 3.75 -4.38
N ILE A 99 -0.57 4.10 -4.61
CA ILE A 99 0.44 4.15 -3.54
C ILE A 99 0.22 5.40 -2.69
N THR A 100 -0.05 5.21 -1.41
CA THR A 100 -0.23 6.29 -0.41
C THR A 100 0.89 6.34 0.63
N TYR A 101 1.84 5.40 0.55
CA TYR A 101 3.03 5.36 1.38
C TYR A 101 4.25 4.89 0.59
N ALA A 102 5.38 5.60 0.73
CA ALA A 102 6.67 5.15 0.21
C ALA A 102 7.82 5.69 1.07
N ASN A 103 8.47 4.85 1.88
CA ASN A 103 9.58 5.27 2.74
C ASN A 103 10.40 4.08 3.27
N ALA A 104 11.66 4.34 3.64
CA ALA A 104 12.46 3.45 4.49
C ALA A 104 12.37 3.95 5.94
N ASN A 105 11.44 3.38 6.71
CA ASN A 105 11.34 3.65 8.13
C ASN A 105 11.82 2.42 8.94
N PRO A 106 12.77 2.57 9.88
CA PRO A 106 13.32 1.43 10.62
C PRO A 106 12.29 0.64 11.44
N THR A 107 11.16 1.24 11.80
CA THR A 107 10.16 0.66 12.71
C THR A 107 8.75 0.60 12.11
N TYR A 108 8.56 1.09 10.88
CA TYR A 108 7.28 1.12 10.19
C TYR A 108 7.41 0.62 8.75
N PRO A 109 6.49 -0.23 8.26
CA PRO A 109 5.31 -0.81 8.91
C PRO A 109 5.65 -1.85 9.98
N VAL A 110 6.83 -2.46 9.89
CA VAL A 110 7.44 -3.36 10.87
C VAL A 110 8.94 -3.07 10.94
N GLU A 111 9.62 -3.62 11.94
CA GLU A 111 11.08 -3.48 12.03
C GLU A 111 11.77 -4.02 10.77
N SER A 112 12.58 -3.16 10.15
CA SER A 112 13.35 -3.49 8.95
C SER A 112 14.51 -2.52 8.79
N THR A 113 15.67 -3.00 8.32
CA THR A 113 16.88 -2.17 8.20
C THR A 113 17.22 -1.78 6.77
N ASN A 114 16.79 -2.57 5.78
CA ASN A 114 17.19 -2.43 4.37
C ASN A 114 16.01 -2.52 3.40
N LEU A 115 14.80 -2.17 3.85
CA LEU A 115 13.60 -2.21 3.00
C LEU A 115 13.09 -0.79 2.73
N TRP A 116 12.76 -0.54 1.48
CA TRP A 116 11.91 0.58 1.08
C TRP A 116 10.49 0.06 0.93
N TRP A 117 9.58 0.58 1.74
CA TRP A 117 8.20 0.10 1.79
C TRP A 117 7.29 0.95 0.93
N PHE A 118 6.58 0.29 0.02
CA PHE A 118 5.44 0.87 -0.69
C PHE A 118 4.15 0.37 -0.07
N GLY A 119 3.16 1.24 0.08
CA GLY A 119 1.89 0.84 0.67
C GLY A 119 0.70 1.64 0.20
N PHE A 120 -0.46 1.10 0.52
CA PHE A 120 -1.78 1.67 0.29
C PHE A 120 -2.59 1.61 1.60
N ASP A 121 -3.54 2.51 1.76
CA ASP A 121 -4.47 2.49 2.90
C ASP A 121 -5.90 2.22 2.45
N CYS A 122 -6.72 1.61 3.31
CA CYS A 122 -8.14 1.39 3.03
C CYS A 122 -9.00 2.41 3.79
N ALA A 123 -8.57 3.68 3.82
CA ALA A 123 -9.34 4.78 4.40
C ALA A 123 -9.75 5.78 3.31
N HIS A 124 -10.19 5.27 2.16
CA HIS A 124 -10.63 6.06 1.03
C HIS A 124 -12.14 6.33 1.07
N PHE A 125 -12.59 7.20 0.17
CA PHE A 125 -14.02 7.42 -0.04
C PHE A 125 -14.71 6.09 -0.40
N ARG A 126 -15.75 5.75 0.37
CA ARG A 126 -16.53 4.48 0.35
C ARG A 126 -15.94 3.29 1.08
N ASP A 127 -14.78 3.41 1.72
CA ASP A 127 -14.40 2.40 2.71
C ASP A 127 -15.15 2.65 4.03
N ALA A 128 -15.49 1.58 4.73
CA ALA A 128 -16.11 1.64 6.05
C ALA A 128 -15.14 1.21 7.15
N THR A 129 -15.27 1.88 8.29
CA THR A 129 -14.58 1.52 9.53
C THR A 129 -15.05 0.16 10.03
N ASP A 130 -14.10 -0.74 10.32
CA ASP A 130 -14.36 -2.03 10.98
C ASP A 130 -14.44 -1.82 12.50
N PHE A 131 -15.61 -1.40 12.99
CA PHE A 131 -15.84 -1.13 14.41
C PHE A 131 -15.70 -2.39 15.28
N GLU A 132 -15.96 -3.58 14.73
CA GLU A 132 -15.78 -4.84 15.46
C GLU A 132 -14.30 -5.09 15.77
N SER A 133 -13.45 -5.03 14.74
CA SER A 133 -12.00 -5.15 14.92
C SER A 133 -11.43 -3.99 15.76
N LEU A 134 -11.97 -2.77 15.63
CA LEU A 134 -11.56 -1.63 16.44
C LEU A 134 -11.79 -1.88 17.93
N ARG A 135 -13.01 -2.30 18.33
CA ARG A 135 -13.34 -2.63 19.73
C ARG A 135 -12.51 -3.80 20.25
N LYS A 136 -12.19 -4.77 19.40
CA LYS A 136 -11.36 -5.92 19.74
C LYS A 136 -9.90 -5.52 20.01
N TYR A 137 -9.30 -4.72 19.13
CA TYR A 137 -7.87 -4.40 19.19
C TYR A 137 -7.53 -3.16 20.01
N TYR A 138 -8.51 -2.27 20.19
CA TYR A 138 -8.37 -0.98 20.86
C TYR A 138 -9.62 -0.66 21.70
N PRO A 139 -9.91 -1.44 22.76
CA PRO A 139 -11.11 -1.26 23.58
C PRO A 139 -11.21 0.13 24.23
N ASP A 140 -10.08 0.81 24.43
CA ASP A 140 -10.00 2.13 25.06
C ASP A 140 -10.03 3.30 24.05
N VAL A 141 -10.02 3.03 22.75
CA VAL A 141 -10.05 4.10 21.73
C VAL A 141 -11.49 4.54 21.53
N TYR A 142 -11.74 5.84 21.71
CA TYR A 142 -13.02 6.48 21.38
C TYR A 142 -13.34 6.20 19.91
N GLU A 143 -14.52 5.64 19.64
CA GLU A 143 -15.00 5.41 18.28
C GLU A 143 -14.95 6.72 17.51
N PRO A 144 -14.05 6.87 16.52
CA PRO A 144 -13.94 8.13 15.81
C PRO A 144 -15.31 8.40 15.16
N PRO A 145 -15.76 9.67 15.09
CA PRO A 145 -16.94 10.00 14.33
C PRO A 145 -16.79 9.38 12.95
N ASN A 146 -17.83 8.73 12.44
CA ASN A 146 -17.77 8.06 11.15
C ASN A 146 -17.64 9.13 10.06
N LEU A 147 -16.40 9.56 9.81
CA LEU A 147 -16.02 10.53 8.78
C LEU A 147 -16.13 9.90 7.38
N PHE A 148 -16.26 8.58 7.32
CA PHE A 148 -16.39 7.79 6.11
C PHE A 148 -17.85 7.37 5.89
N VAL A 149 -18.20 7.11 4.64
CA VAL A 149 -19.59 7.01 4.19
C VAL A 149 -20.32 5.89 4.93
N ASN A 150 -21.45 6.21 5.55
CA ASN A 150 -22.34 5.22 6.14
C ASN A 150 -22.83 4.26 5.02
N GLY A 151 -22.46 2.98 5.10
CA GLY A 151 -22.70 1.99 4.04
C GLY A 151 -21.50 1.73 3.09
N GLY A 152 -20.31 2.21 3.43
CA GLY A 152 -19.06 1.83 2.77
C GLY A 152 -18.70 0.35 2.96
N GLU A 153 -17.70 -0.12 2.21
CA GLU A 153 -17.23 -1.50 2.26
C GLU A 153 -16.08 -1.64 3.26
N ILE A 154 -16.16 -2.61 4.16
CA ILE A 154 -15.03 -2.96 5.02
C ILE A 154 -14.02 -3.75 4.19
N ARG A 155 -12.82 -3.19 3.99
CA ARG A 155 -11.70 -3.93 3.39
C ARG A 155 -11.17 -4.93 4.42
N ILE A 156 -11.49 -6.19 4.19
CA ILE A 156 -11.10 -7.31 5.06
C ILE A 156 -9.64 -7.71 4.83
N LEU A 157 -9.09 -8.50 5.76
CA LEU A 157 -7.70 -8.96 5.69
C LEU A 157 -7.36 -9.66 4.38
N GLU A 158 -8.24 -10.53 3.87
CA GLU A 158 -7.95 -11.26 2.62
C GLU A 158 -7.85 -10.31 1.42
N TYR A 159 -8.74 -9.32 1.33
CA TYR A 159 -8.65 -8.27 0.31
C TYR A 159 -7.31 -7.55 0.38
N CYS A 160 -6.87 -7.11 1.56
CA CYS A 160 -5.58 -6.42 1.70
C CYS A 160 -4.39 -7.31 1.34
N LYS A 161 -4.45 -8.62 1.63
CA LYS A 161 -3.42 -9.58 1.21
C LYS A 161 -3.38 -9.73 -0.32
N GLU A 162 -4.53 -9.80 -0.98
CA GLU A 162 -4.62 -9.83 -2.44
C GLU A 162 -4.06 -8.56 -3.08
N GLU A 163 -4.35 -7.40 -2.49
CA GLU A 163 -3.77 -6.12 -2.92
C GLU A 163 -2.25 -6.07 -2.71
N CYS A 164 -1.73 -6.56 -1.58
CA CYS A 164 -0.28 -6.73 -1.38
C CYS A 164 0.34 -7.69 -2.39
N LEU A 165 -0.35 -8.77 -2.76
CA LEU A 165 0.12 -9.70 -3.80
C LEU A 165 0.16 -9.00 -5.16
N SER A 166 -0.90 -8.26 -5.51
CA SER A 166 -0.97 -7.45 -6.73
C SER A 166 0.18 -6.44 -6.78
N LEU A 167 0.40 -5.71 -5.68
CA LEU A 167 1.49 -4.74 -5.57
C LEU A 167 2.86 -5.40 -5.78
N SER A 168 3.09 -6.54 -5.13
CA SER A 168 4.35 -7.26 -5.23
C SER A 168 4.64 -7.71 -6.67
N LYS A 169 3.63 -8.21 -7.39
CA LYS A 169 3.74 -8.57 -8.80
C LYS A 169 4.09 -7.37 -9.67
N GLN A 170 3.45 -6.23 -9.43
CA GLN A 170 3.69 -5.01 -10.20
C GLN A 170 5.09 -4.43 -9.94
N LEU A 171 5.57 -4.48 -8.69
CA LEU A 171 6.95 -4.09 -8.35
C LEU A 171 7.97 -4.96 -9.09
N ASN A 172 7.80 -6.29 -9.06
CA ASN A 172 8.68 -7.21 -9.77
C ASN A 172 8.64 -6.99 -11.29
N PHE A 173 7.47 -6.74 -11.87
CA PHE A 173 7.35 -6.38 -13.29
C PHE A 173 8.23 -5.18 -13.63
N PHE A 174 8.18 -4.10 -12.84
CA PHE A 174 9.00 -2.93 -13.10
C PHE A 174 10.50 -3.19 -12.89
N LYS A 175 10.87 -4.01 -11.90
CA LYS A 175 12.25 -4.45 -11.75
C LYS A 175 12.75 -5.15 -13.01
N GLU A 176 12.04 -6.18 -13.46
CA GLU A 176 12.39 -6.94 -14.66
C GLU A 176 12.41 -6.05 -15.92
N PHE A 177 11.42 -5.16 -16.05
CA PHE A 177 11.33 -4.23 -17.18
C PHE A 177 12.52 -3.27 -17.23
N MET A 178 12.94 -2.72 -16.09
CA MET A 178 14.06 -1.78 -16.05
C MET A 178 15.43 -2.47 -16.11
N GLU A 179 15.53 -3.72 -15.68
CA GLU A 179 16.76 -4.51 -15.77
C GLU A 179 16.97 -5.13 -17.17
N ASP A 180 15.93 -5.28 -18.00
CA ASP A 180 16.08 -5.76 -19.37
C ASP A 180 16.85 -4.74 -20.24
N PRO A 181 18.06 -5.10 -20.74
CA PRO A 181 18.87 -4.19 -21.55
C PRO A 181 18.18 -3.68 -22.82
N LYS A 182 17.18 -4.41 -23.34
CA LYS A 182 16.39 -3.98 -24.51
C LYS A 182 15.56 -2.76 -24.22
N ASN A 183 15.19 -2.57 -22.96
CA ASN A 183 14.39 -1.44 -22.52
C ASN A 183 15.25 -0.23 -22.21
N GLY A 184 16.59 -0.30 -22.20
CA GLY A 184 17.49 0.86 -22.15
C GLY A 184 17.23 1.84 -20.99
N PHE A 185 17.43 1.36 -19.77
CA PHE A 185 17.44 2.14 -18.52
C PHE A 185 18.84 2.12 -17.88
#